data_AF-A0A255DZH4-F1
#
_entry.id   AF-A0A255DZH4-F1
#
_cell.length_a   1.000
_cell.length_b   1.000
_cell.length_c   1.000
_cell.angle_alpha   90.00
_cell.angle_beta   90.00
_cell.angle_gamma   90.00
#
_symmetry.space_group_name_H-M   'P 1'
#
loop_
_entity.id
_entity.type
_entity.pdbx_description
1 polymer ?
#
loop_
_entity_poly.entity_id
_entity_poly.type
_entity_poly.pdbx_seq_one_letter_code
_entity_poly.pdbx_strand_id
1 'polypeptide(L)'
;MADMAEGEARLPSLRAIADQLYALDPRDFTSQRDAWVKQAKAVKDRDLGQRISKLRRPTVAAGHLNRAVRAQLPLLMQFLELAEPMRAAHQTLSVAELAGFSAQRKQLEAQAVREVADLVREQGASPSQATLDEIHATLGAALADPDAEAALRSGTLARSLSYAGFGRVDLENALAADPELLPVEPADRTPEPSDRPKLRVAGPEDQEAAADRAARERAEAQAKEERAKEQARLEAERRQAMRDRAERMLAGLVRSRDRAQTAHERVAERAERARARRDDLTERLRAAEDELVAVEQELAEAAGDLSQVEADVADQQALIADLD
;
A
#
# COMPACT_ATOMS: atom_id res chain seq x y z
N MET A 1 -24.97 -51.94 31.83
CA MET A 1 -25.45 -50.70 32.47
C MET A 1 -24.23 -49.96 32.94
N ALA A 2 -24.12 -48.70 32.49
CA ALA A 2 -23.17 -47.67 32.93
C ALA A 2 -21.67 -47.95 32.71
N ASP A 3 -21.16 -47.54 31.55
CA ASP A 3 -19.94 -46.72 31.55
C ASP A 3 -20.00 -45.73 30.36
N MET A 4 -20.89 -44.75 30.52
CA MET A 4 -20.88 -43.50 29.77
C MET A 4 -19.84 -42.61 30.45
N ALA A 5 -18.56 -42.89 30.25
CA ALA A 5 -17.48 -42.04 30.72
C ALA A 5 -17.41 -40.81 29.83
N GLU A 6 -18.13 -39.78 30.28
CA GLU A 6 -18.03 -38.35 29.95
C GLU A 6 -16.76 -37.98 29.19
N GLY A 7 -16.90 -37.73 27.89
CA GLY A 7 -15.87 -37.05 27.13
C GLY A 7 -15.68 -35.67 27.75
N GLU A 8 -14.57 -35.46 28.45
CA GLU A 8 -14.15 -34.14 28.91
C GLU A 8 -14.26 -33.18 27.73
N ALA A 9 -15.19 -32.23 27.80
CA ALA A 9 -15.38 -31.20 26.80
C ALA A 9 -14.16 -30.28 26.83
N ARG A 10 -13.07 -30.74 26.19
CA ARG A 10 -11.84 -29.98 26.05
C ARG A 10 -12.13 -28.81 25.14
N LEU A 11 -11.96 -27.60 25.67
CA LEU A 11 -12.14 -26.39 24.88
C LEU A 11 -11.12 -26.34 23.72
N PRO A 12 -11.48 -25.68 22.61
CA PRO A 12 -10.50 -25.41 21.55
C PRO A 12 -9.31 -24.62 22.11
N SER A 13 -8.15 -24.76 21.45
CA SER A 13 -6.95 -24.00 21.82
C SER A 13 -7.20 -22.49 21.71
N LEU A 14 -6.37 -21.67 22.39
CA LEU A 14 -6.45 -20.21 22.29
C LEU A 14 -6.40 -19.75 20.82
N ARG A 15 -5.54 -20.37 20.00
CA ARG A 15 -5.43 -20.06 18.57
C ARG A 15 -6.75 -20.31 17.84
N ALA A 16 -7.39 -21.45 18.05
CA ALA A 16 -8.67 -21.77 17.43
C ALA A 16 -9.79 -20.81 17.88
N ILE A 17 -9.78 -20.40 19.15
CA ILE A 17 -10.73 -19.41 19.67
C ILE A 17 -10.47 -18.03 19.06
N ALA A 18 -9.21 -17.60 18.98
CA ALA A 18 -8.84 -16.35 18.33
C ALA A 18 -9.23 -16.37 16.84
N ASP A 19 -9.03 -17.49 16.17
CA ASP A 19 -9.40 -17.66 14.76
C ASP A 19 -10.90 -17.49 14.53
N GLN A 20 -11.73 -18.01 15.44
CA GLN A 20 -13.17 -17.80 15.39
C GLN A 20 -13.54 -16.35 15.73
N LEU A 21 -12.95 -15.76 16.78
CA LEU A 21 -13.26 -14.41 17.23
C LEU A 21 -12.91 -13.34 16.18
N TYR A 22 -11.74 -13.44 15.54
CA TYR A 22 -11.30 -12.48 14.54
C TYR A 22 -11.92 -12.70 13.14
N ALA A 23 -12.72 -13.75 12.97
CA ALA A 23 -13.56 -13.94 11.78
C ALA A 23 -14.91 -13.21 11.87
N LEU A 24 -15.31 -12.78 13.08
CA LEU A 24 -16.58 -12.10 13.32
C LEU A 24 -16.55 -10.63 12.93
N ASP A 25 -17.72 -10.02 12.83
CA ASP A 25 -17.83 -8.57 12.83
C ASP A 25 -17.28 -8.00 14.16
N PRO A 26 -16.50 -6.91 14.15
CA PRO A 26 -16.00 -6.28 15.37
C PRO A 26 -17.08 -5.99 16.42
N ARG A 27 -18.35 -5.80 16.03
CA ARG A 27 -19.49 -5.59 16.94
C ARG A 27 -19.81 -6.83 17.78
N ASP A 28 -19.62 -8.02 17.22
CA ASP A 28 -19.92 -9.31 17.87
C ASP A 28 -18.74 -9.89 18.66
N PHE A 29 -17.55 -9.34 18.46
CA PHE A 29 -16.31 -9.84 19.08
C PHE A 29 -16.40 -9.93 20.60
N THR A 30 -16.85 -8.86 21.26
CA THR A 30 -16.83 -8.78 22.73
C THR A 30 -17.79 -9.78 23.36
N SER A 31 -19.02 -9.89 22.84
CA SER A 31 -20.02 -10.83 23.36
C SER A 31 -19.56 -12.28 23.20
N GLN A 32 -18.99 -12.62 22.04
CA GLN A 32 -18.50 -13.97 21.79
C GLN A 32 -17.24 -14.29 22.61
N ARG A 33 -16.33 -13.32 22.81
CA ARG A 33 -15.15 -13.47 23.67
C ARG A 33 -15.57 -13.76 25.10
N ASP A 34 -16.54 -13.01 25.62
CA ASP A 34 -17.02 -13.17 26.99
C ASP A 34 -17.75 -14.52 27.18
N ALA A 35 -18.42 -15.03 26.14
CA ALA A 35 -18.97 -16.39 26.13
C ALA A 35 -17.87 -17.46 26.22
N TRP A 36 -16.77 -17.32 25.48
CA TRP A 36 -15.61 -18.21 25.58
C TRP A 36 -14.93 -18.15 26.95
N VAL A 37 -14.79 -16.95 27.54
CA VAL A 37 -14.30 -16.79 28.92
C VAL A 37 -15.21 -17.51 29.93
N LYS A 38 -16.54 -17.45 29.73
CA LYS A 38 -17.50 -18.15 30.59
C LYS A 38 -17.38 -19.67 30.45
N GLN A 39 -17.18 -20.18 29.23
CA GLN A 39 -16.95 -21.61 28.99
C GLN A 39 -15.64 -22.10 29.62
N ALA A 40 -14.55 -21.34 29.50
CA ALA A 40 -13.28 -21.64 30.17
C ALA A 40 -13.42 -21.72 31.69
N LYS A 41 -14.20 -20.81 32.29
CA LYS A 41 -14.54 -20.86 33.73
C LYS A 41 -15.37 -22.11 34.09
N ALA A 42 -16.29 -22.53 33.23
CA ALA A 42 -17.14 -23.71 33.49
C ALA A 42 -16.33 -25.01 33.54
N VAL A 43 -15.31 -25.14 32.69
CA VAL A 43 -14.38 -26.29 32.69
C VAL A 43 -13.17 -26.09 33.62
N LYS A 44 -13.18 -25.03 34.44
CA LYS A 44 -12.11 -24.66 35.40
C LYS A 44 -10.73 -24.37 34.78
N ASP A 45 -10.67 -24.07 33.49
CA ASP A 45 -9.45 -23.62 32.82
C ASP A 45 -9.26 -22.11 32.98
N ARG A 46 -8.62 -21.73 34.10
CA ARG A 46 -8.40 -20.32 34.46
C ARG A 46 -7.38 -19.65 33.56
N ASP A 47 -6.37 -20.38 33.11
CA ASP A 47 -5.31 -19.83 32.26
C ASP A 47 -5.87 -19.45 30.89
N LEU A 48 -6.53 -20.40 30.22
CA LEU A 48 -7.18 -20.14 28.93
C LEU A 48 -8.20 -19.00 29.03
N GLY A 49 -9.00 -18.96 30.08
CA GLY A 49 -9.96 -17.88 30.33
C GLY A 49 -9.31 -16.49 30.47
N GLN A 50 -8.16 -16.40 31.16
CA GLN A 50 -7.40 -15.15 31.26
C GLN A 50 -6.85 -14.71 29.90
N ARG A 51 -6.27 -15.65 29.15
CA ARG A 51 -5.67 -15.38 27.84
C ARG A 51 -6.72 -14.93 26.82
N ILE A 52 -7.89 -15.58 26.78
CA ILE A 52 -9.03 -15.14 25.95
C ILE A 52 -9.47 -13.72 26.34
N SER A 53 -9.55 -13.40 27.63
CA SER A 53 -9.99 -12.08 28.09
C SER A 53 -9.06 -10.94 27.67
N LYS A 54 -7.77 -11.24 27.44
CA LYS A 54 -6.77 -10.28 26.97
C LYS A 54 -6.87 -10.01 25.46
N LEU A 55 -7.61 -10.83 24.70
CA LEU A 55 -7.81 -10.59 23.28
C LEU A 55 -8.56 -9.27 23.06
N ARG A 56 -7.93 -8.39 22.27
CA ARG A 56 -8.42 -7.04 22.00
C ARG A 56 -9.39 -7.06 20.83
N ARG A 57 -10.49 -6.32 20.97
CA ARG A 57 -11.42 -6.09 19.88
C ARG A 57 -10.70 -5.39 18.72
N PRO A 58 -10.79 -5.91 17.49
CA PRO A 58 -10.19 -5.26 16.33
C PRO A 58 -10.84 -3.90 16.05
N THR A 59 -10.08 -2.96 15.49
CA THR A 59 -10.67 -1.78 14.83
C THR A 59 -11.48 -2.21 13.61
N VAL A 60 -12.31 -1.31 13.06
CA VAL A 60 -13.16 -1.62 11.89
C VAL A 60 -12.30 -2.04 10.70
N ALA A 61 -11.27 -1.26 10.36
CA ALA A 61 -10.33 -1.59 9.28
C ALA A 61 -9.59 -2.92 9.52
N ALA A 62 -9.09 -3.15 10.73
CA ALA A 62 -8.41 -4.40 11.08
C ALA A 62 -9.35 -5.61 11.01
N GLY A 63 -10.60 -5.46 11.43
CA GLY A 63 -11.62 -6.50 11.33
C GLY A 63 -11.93 -6.88 9.88
N HIS A 64 -12.03 -5.89 8.98
CA HIS A 64 -12.22 -6.16 7.55
C HIS A 64 -11.03 -6.91 6.94
N LEU A 65 -9.81 -6.50 7.27
CA LEU A 65 -8.59 -7.16 6.79
C LEU A 65 -8.45 -8.58 7.34
N ASN A 66 -8.71 -8.80 8.63
CA ASN A 66 -8.69 -10.13 9.23
C ASN A 66 -9.64 -11.09 8.50
N ARG A 67 -10.84 -10.61 8.17
CA ARG A 67 -11.85 -11.39 7.44
C ARG A 67 -11.45 -11.63 5.99
N ALA A 68 -10.88 -10.63 5.32
CA ALA A 68 -10.39 -10.76 3.95
C ALA A 68 -9.26 -11.80 3.83
N VAL A 69 -8.29 -11.77 4.76
CA VAL A 69 -7.21 -12.76 4.80
C VAL A 69 -7.76 -14.16 5.08
N ARG A 70 -8.71 -14.29 6.00
CA ARG A 70 -9.33 -15.59 6.34
C ARG A 70 -10.20 -16.15 5.21
N ALA A 71 -10.86 -15.28 4.46
CA ALA A 71 -11.60 -15.64 3.25
C ALA A 71 -10.67 -15.97 2.06
N GLN A 72 -9.35 -15.77 2.22
CA GLN A 72 -8.35 -15.92 1.16
C GLN A 72 -8.73 -15.16 -0.11
N LEU A 73 -9.10 -13.89 0.06
CA LEU A 73 -9.50 -13.06 -1.08
C LEU A 73 -8.37 -13.00 -2.12
N PRO A 74 -8.62 -13.40 -3.39
CA PRO A 74 -7.57 -13.60 -4.38
C PRO A 74 -6.65 -12.40 -4.60
N LEU A 75 -7.20 -11.18 -4.74
CA LEU A 75 -6.38 -10.00 -5.04
C LEU A 75 -5.58 -9.56 -3.81
N LEU A 76 -6.13 -9.71 -2.60
CA LEU A 76 -5.38 -9.49 -1.37
C LEU A 76 -4.22 -10.48 -1.22
N MET A 77 -4.44 -11.77 -1.49
CA MET A 77 -3.38 -12.77 -1.40
C MET A 77 -2.28 -12.51 -2.44
N GLN A 78 -2.67 -12.20 -3.67
CA GLN A 78 -1.75 -11.81 -4.73
C GLN A 78 -0.93 -10.56 -4.36
N PHE A 79 -1.55 -9.58 -3.70
CA PHE A 79 -0.85 -8.39 -3.20
C PHE A 79 0.22 -8.75 -2.15
N LEU A 80 -0.10 -9.62 -1.20
CA LEU A 80 0.84 -10.02 -0.15
C LEU A 80 1.98 -10.87 -0.72
N GLU A 81 1.73 -11.71 -1.73
CA GLU A 81 2.77 -12.46 -2.43
C GLU A 81 3.76 -11.56 -3.18
N LEU A 82 3.34 -10.36 -3.60
CA LEU A 82 4.21 -9.39 -4.27
C LEU A 82 5.21 -8.72 -3.30
N ALA A 83 4.95 -8.76 -2.00
CA ALA A 83 5.72 -8.02 -0.99
C ALA A 83 7.17 -8.51 -0.84
N GLU A 84 7.38 -9.83 -0.81
CA GLU A 84 8.71 -10.42 -0.71
C GLU A 84 9.57 -10.16 -1.97
N PRO A 85 9.12 -10.45 -3.20
CA PRO A 85 9.86 -10.12 -4.42
C PRO A 85 10.22 -8.64 -4.50
N MET A 86 9.30 -7.74 -4.13
CA MET A 86 9.57 -6.31 -4.14
C MET A 86 10.68 -5.91 -3.16
N ARG A 87 10.68 -6.44 -1.93
CA ARG A 87 11.75 -6.15 -0.96
C ARG A 87 13.10 -6.72 -1.41
N ALA A 88 13.12 -7.90 -2.03
CA ALA A 88 14.32 -8.49 -2.61
C ALA A 88 14.86 -7.67 -3.81
N ALA A 89 13.96 -7.11 -4.62
CA ALA A 89 14.30 -6.39 -5.83
C ALA A 89 14.83 -4.96 -5.59
N HIS A 90 14.57 -4.36 -4.42
CA HIS A 90 15.15 -3.05 -4.02
C HIS A 90 16.68 -3.05 -3.92
N GLN A 91 17.33 -4.23 -3.93
CA GLN A 91 18.79 -4.36 -3.87
C GLN A 91 19.45 -4.54 -5.26
N THR A 92 18.67 -4.78 -6.32
CA THR A 92 19.20 -5.27 -7.62
C THR A 92 18.61 -4.63 -8.87
N LEU A 93 17.46 -3.94 -8.80
CA LEU A 93 16.76 -3.41 -9.98
C LEU A 93 17.26 -2.05 -10.48
N SER A 94 17.11 -1.82 -11.79
CA SER A 94 17.32 -0.53 -12.43
C SER A 94 16.17 0.46 -12.19
N VAL A 95 16.42 1.76 -12.41
CA VAL A 95 15.44 2.85 -12.23
C VAL A 95 14.17 2.67 -13.07
N ALA A 96 14.27 2.08 -14.27
CA ALA A 96 13.12 1.85 -15.15
C ALA A 96 12.25 0.68 -14.65
N GLU A 97 12.87 -0.38 -14.14
CA GLU A 97 12.17 -1.53 -13.55
C GLU A 97 11.47 -1.14 -12.24
N LEU A 98 12.10 -0.28 -11.43
CA LEU A 98 11.47 0.31 -10.23
C LEU A 98 10.21 1.11 -10.57
N ALA A 99 10.20 1.84 -11.70
CA ALA A 99 9.02 2.59 -12.14
C ALA A 99 7.86 1.67 -12.57
N GLY A 100 8.16 0.60 -13.32
CA GLY A 100 7.18 -0.42 -13.72
C GLY A 100 6.57 -1.15 -12.52
N PHE A 101 7.41 -1.60 -11.59
CA PHE A 101 6.98 -2.25 -10.35
C PHE A 101 6.11 -1.33 -9.47
N SER A 102 6.43 -0.03 -9.43
CA SER A 102 5.63 0.96 -8.69
C SER A 102 4.22 1.14 -9.26
N ALA A 103 4.06 1.07 -10.58
CA ALA A 103 2.75 1.14 -11.24
C ALA A 103 1.90 -0.11 -10.98
N GLN A 104 2.50 -1.30 -11.17
CA GLN A 104 1.83 -2.57 -10.90
C GLN A 104 1.40 -2.70 -9.43
N ARG A 105 2.26 -2.27 -8.50
CA ARG A 105 1.96 -2.20 -7.07
C ARG A 105 0.70 -1.38 -6.78
N LYS A 106 0.65 -0.13 -7.25
CA LYS A 106 -0.49 0.76 -7.01
C LYS A 106 -1.79 0.21 -7.57
N GLN A 107 -1.73 -0.45 -8.73
CA GLN A 107 -2.89 -1.07 -9.35
C GLN A 107 -3.42 -2.23 -8.49
N LEU A 108 -2.53 -3.13 -8.07
CA LEU A 108 -2.91 -4.31 -7.28
C LEU A 108 -3.37 -3.92 -5.86
N GLU A 109 -2.72 -2.95 -5.24
CA GLU A 109 -3.14 -2.34 -3.96
C GLU A 109 -4.56 -1.77 -4.05
N ALA A 110 -4.85 -0.97 -5.08
CA ALA A 110 -6.19 -0.41 -5.30
C ALA A 110 -7.25 -1.48 -5.64
N GLN A 111 -6.85 -2.59 -6.26
CA GLN A 111 -7.72 -3.74 -6.51
C GLN A 111 -8.03 -4.51 -5.23
N ALA A 112 -7.02 -4.80 -4.40
CA ALA A 112 -7.19 -5.45 -3.10
C ALA A 112 -8.08 -4.61 -2.15
N VAL A 113 -7.86 -3.29 -2.06
CA VAL A 113 -8.73 -2.41 -1.25
C VAL A 113 -10.19 -2.47 -1.72
N ARG A 114 -10.42 -2.50 -3.04
CA ARG A 114 -11.77 -2.62 -3.60
C ARG A 114 -12.39 -3.98 -3.27
N GLU A 115 -11.64 -5.07 -3.39
CA GLU A 115 -12.09 -6.42 -3.06
C GLU A 115 -12.48 -6.55 -1.58
N VAL A 116 -11.68 -5.97 -0.67
CA VAL A 116 -12.05 -5.88 0.75
C VAL A 116 -13.33 -5.05 0.94
N ALA A 117 -13.49 -3.94 0.22
CA ALA A 117 -14.69 -3.13 0.29
C ALA A 117 -15.94 -3.84 -0.28
N ASP A 118 -15.77 -4.67 -1.31
CA ASP A 118 -16.83 -5.51 -1.88
C ASP A 118 -17.30 -6.55 -0.84
N LEU A 119 -16.37 -7.25 -0.18
CA LEU A 119 -16.68 -8.20 0.90
C LEU A 119 -17.52 -7.55 2.01
N VAL A 120 -17.22 -6.30 2.39
CA VAL A 120 -17.97 -5.56 3.41
C VAL A 120 -19.39 -5.21 2.92
N ARG A 121 -19.52 -4.85 1.64
CA ARG A 121 -20.81 -4.53 1.01
C ARG A 121 -21.73 -5.73 0.88
N GLU A 122 -21.19 -6.90 0.56
CA GLU A 122 -21.93 -8.17 0.54
C GLU A 122 -22.55 -8.50 1.90
N GLN A 123 -22.00 -7.95 2.98
CA GLN A 123 -22.46 -8.17 4.36
C GLN A 123 -23.40 -7.07 4.86
N GLY A 124 -23.87 -6.20 3.96
CA GLY A 124 -24.85 -5.15 4.26
C GLY A 124 -24.28 -3.90 4.90
N ALA A 125 -22.96 -3.69 4.85
CA ALA A 125 -22.30 -2.50 5.37
C ALA A 125 -21.54 -1.73 4.26
N SER A 126 -21.40 -0.41 4.42
CA SER A 126 -20.57 0.41 3.54
C SER A 126 -19.36 0.93 4.30
N PRO A 127 -18.12 0.61 3.88
CA PRO A 127 -16.93 1.14 4.55
C PRO A 127 -16.84 2.66 4.34
N SER A 128 -16.48 3.39 5.39
CA SER A 128 -16.24 4.84 5.29
C SER A 128 -14.91 5.10 4.57
N GLN A 129 -14.73 6.30 4.01
CA GLN A 129 -13.46 6.68 3.38
C GLN A 129 -12.27 6.54 4.34
N ALA A 130 -12.42 6.97 5.59
CA ALA A 130 -11.39 6.81 6.62
C ALA A 130 -11.01 5.33 6.86
N THR A 131 -11.98 4.41 6.77
CA THR A 131 -11.72 2.97 6.90
C THR A 131 -10.91 2.46 5.71
N LEU A 132 -11.24 2.90 4.49
CA LEU A 132 -10.49 2.55 3.28
C LEU A 132 -9.07 3.09 3.33
N ASP A 133 -8.88 4.31 3.83
CA ASP A 133 -7.56 4.93 4.00
C ASP A 133 -6.71 4.15 5.03
N GLU A 134 -7.30 3.71 6.14
CA GLU A 134 -6.62 2.84 7.13
C GLU A 134 -6.27 1.45 6.56
N ILE A 135 -7.15 0.86 5.75
CA ILE A 135 -6.89 -0.40 5.05
C ILE A 135 -5.70 -0.20 4.10
N HIS A 136 -5.72 0.84 3.29
CA HIS A 136 -4.63 1.19 2.39
C HIS A 136 -3.30 1.42 3.14
N ALA A 137 -3.33 2.14 4.27
CA ALA A 137 -2.14 2.34 5.10
C ALA A 137 -1.56 1.02 5.63
N THR A 138 -2.44 0.08 6.01
CA THR A 138 -2.04 -1.23 6.52
C THR A 138 -1.40 -2.10 5.43
N LEU A 139 -1.97 -2.09 4.21
CA LEU A 139 -1.39 -2.78 3.06
C LEU A 139 -0.02 -2.21 2.69
N GLY A 140 0.12 -0.88 2.71
CA GLY A 140 1.40 -0.21 2.50
C GLY A 140 2.45 -0.60 3.55
N ALA A 141 2.05 -0.75 4.82
CA ALA A 141 2.94 -1.21 5.89
C ALA A 141 3.37 -2.67 5.69
N ALA A 142 2.45 -3.57 5.34
CA ALA A 142 2.75 -4.97 5.05
C ALA A 142 3.73 -5.14 3.87
N LEU A 143 3.67 -4.24 2.89
CA LEU A 143 4.64 -4.24 1.80
C LEU A 143 6.04 -3.83 2.28
N ALA A 144 6.12 -2.83 3.15
CA ALA A 144 7.39 -2.25 3.62
C ALA A 144 8.11 -3.12 4.66
N ASP A 145 7.37 -3.82 5.51
CA ASP A 145 7.89 -4.52 6.69
C ASP A 145 7.42 -5.99 6.73
N PRO A 146 8.33 -6.99 6.74
CA PRO A 146 7.95 -8.40 6.81
C PRO A 146 7.18 -8.75 8.09
N ASP A 147 7.42 -8.07 9.21
CA ASP A 147 6.69 -8.31 10.46
C ASP A 147 5.25 -7.81 10.34
N ALA A 148 5.04 -6.70 9.65
CA ALA A 148 3.70 -6.19 9.33
C ALA A 148 2.94 -7.12 8.36
N GLU A 149 3.64 -7.71 7.39
CA GLU A 149 3.06 -8.71 6.49
C GLU A 149 2.62 -9.96 7.26
N ALA A 150 3.50 -10.50 8.12
CA ALA A 150 3.19 -11.67 8.95
C ALA A 150 2.02 -11.39 9.89
N ALA A 151 1.98 -10.21 10.51
CA ALA A 151 0.86 -9.79 11.36
C ALA A 151 -0.47 -9.73 10.58
N LEU A 152 -0.47 -9.19 9.36
CA LEU A 152 -1.66 -9.18 8.50
C LEU A 152 -2.08 -10.60 8.09
N ARG A 153 -1.12 -11.42 7.62
CA ARG A 153 -1.37 -12.83 7.25
C ARG A 153 -1.90 -13.67 8.41
N SER A 154 -1.58 -13.31 9.65
CA SER A 154 -2.10 -14.01 10.84
C SER A 154 -3.63 -13.93 10.96
N GLY A 155 -4.27 -12.93 10.34
CA GLY A 155 -5.70 -12.66 10.45
C GLY A 155 -6.16 -12.32 11.86
N THR A 156 -5.26 -11.80 12.71
CA THR A 156 -5.54 -11.46 14.13
C THR A 156 -5.15 -10.02 14.50
N LEU A 157 -5.18 -9.09 13.54
CA LEU A 157 -4.88 -7.68 13.78
C LEU A 157 -5.86 -7.04 14.76
N ALA A 158 -5.33 -6.40 15.80
CA ALA A 158 -6.14 -5.63 16.74
C ALA A 158 -6.34 -4.16 16.30
N ARG A 159 -5.41 -3.61 15.53
CA ARG A 159 -5.46 -2.24 14.96
C ARG A 159 -4.90 -2.23 13.54
N SER A 160 -5.24 -1.19 12.79
CA SER A 160 -4.61 -0.88 11.49
C SER A 160 -3.13 -0.55 11.68
N LEU A 161 -2.31 -0.91 10.69
CA LEU A 161 -0.87 -0.62 10.68
C LEU A 161 -0.62 0.64 9.84
N SER A 162 0.37 1.43 10.21
CA SER A 162 0.81 2.58 9.42
C SER A 162 2.33 2.67 9.44
N TYR A 163 2.92 2.89 8.26
CA TYR A 163 4.36 3.03 8.09
C TYR A 163 4.73 4.51 8.03
N ALA A 164 5.38 5.02 9.08
CA ALA A 164 5.85 6.39 9.16
C ALA A 164 7.32 6.52 8.72
N GLY A 165 7.65 6.13 7.48
CA GLY A 165 8.81 6.60 6.69
C GLY A 165 10.25 6.34 7.18
N PHE A 166 10.52 6.24 8.47
CA PHE A 166 11.83 5.99 9.10
C PHE A 166 11.60 5.46 10.52
N GLY A 167 11.33 4.15 10.64
CA GLY A 167 11.18 3.48 11.93
C GLY A 167 10.49 2.13 11.79
N ARG A 168 10.86 1.17 12.65
CA ARG A 168 10.09 -0.09 12.83
C ARG A 168 8.64 0.28 13.15
N VAL A 169 7.70 -0.48 12.60
CA VAL A 169 6.29 -0.38 12.97
C VAL A 169 6.17 -0.61 14.48
N ASP A 170 5.37 0.19 15.18
CA ASP A 170 5.08 0.01 16.61
C ASP A 170 4.22 -1.25 16.81
N LEU A 171 4.91 -2.40 16.84
CA LEU A 171 4.33 -3.73 16.97
C LEU A 171 3.88 -4.02 18.41
N GLU A 172 4.33 -3.25 19.41
CA GLU A 172 3.96 -3.43 20.82
C GLU A 172 2.47 -3.15 21.09
N ASN A 173 1.79 -2.43 20.18
CA ASN A 173 0.37 -2.10 20.29
C ASN A 173 -0.54 -2.66 19.18
N ALA A 174 0.04 -3.35 18.19
CA ALA A 174 -0.67 -3.86 17.01
C ALA A 174 -1.10 -5.33 17.13
N LEU A 175 -0.51 -6.08 18.06
CA LEU A 175 -0.69 -7.52 18.22
C LEU A 175 -1.53 -7.88 19.46
N ALA A 176 -2.26 -8.98 19.37
CA ALA A 176 -3.11 -9.50 20.45
C ALA A 176 -2.26 -10.15 21.56
N ALA A 177 -1.60 -9.32 22.37
CA ALA A 177 -1.19 -9.48 23.77
C ALA A 177 -0.66 -10.84 24.32
N ASP A 178 -0.38 -11.85 23.50
CA ASP A 178 0.07 -13.15 23.96
C ASP A 178 1.23 -13.69 23.08
N PRO A 179 2.44 -13.89 23.65
CA PRO A 179 3.61 -14.44 22.97
C PRO A 179 3.42 -15.85 22.41
N GLU A 180 2.34 -16.56 22.73
CA GLU A 180 2.07 -17.89 22.14
C GLU A 180 1.50 -17.82 20.71
N LEU A 181 1.20 -16.62 20.19
CA LEU A 181 0.68 -16.40 18.82
C LEU A 181 1.74 -15.85 17.84
N LEU A 182 2.98 -15.62 18.29
CA LEU A 182 4.15 -15.25 17.48
C LEU A 182 5.44 -15.75 18.16
N PRO A 183 6.48 -16.22 17.43
CA PRO A 183 7.74 -16.58 18.06
C PRO A 183 8.51 -15.32 18.45
N VAL A 184 8.62 -15.01 19.75
CA VAL A 184 9.75 -14.36 20.47
C VAL A 184 9.27 -13.86 21.85
N GLU A 185 10.07 -14.15 22.89
CA GLU A 185 9.78 -13.90 24.31
C GLU A 185 9.94 -12.43 24.76
N PRO A 186 9.14 -11.97 25.74
CA PRO A 186 9.45 -10.80 26.55
C PRO A 186 9.69 -11.12 28.04
N ALA A 187 10.58 -10.33 28.64
CA ALA A 187 11.07 -10.44 30.02
C ALA A 187 10.09 -9.89 31.09
N ASP A 188 10.23 -10.44 32.30
CA ASP A 188 9.33 -10.38 33.46
C ASP A 188 9.54 -9.17 34.42
N ARG A 189 8.43 -8.71 35.04
CA ARG A 189 8.20 -8.31 36.47
C ARG A 189 8.94 -7.08 37.07
N THR A 190 8.45 -6.28 38.04
CA THR A 190 7.31 -6.24 39.01
C THR A 190 7.31 -4.85 39.72
N PRO A 191 6.21 -4.38 40.37
CA PRO A 191 6.17 -3.16 41.20
C PRO A 191 6.02 -3.44 42.72
N GLU A 192 6.46 -2.53 43.61
CA GLU A 192 6.13 -2.52 45.06
C GLU A 192 6.29 -1.09 45.70
N PRO A 193 5.82 -0.79 46.94
CA PRO A 193 4.80 0.25 47.18
C PRO A 193 5.10 1.33 48.28
N SER A 194 4.21 2.34 48.33
CA SER A 194 3.69 3.15 49.47
C SER A 194 4.60 3.57 50.65
N ASP A 195 4.64 4.89 50.93
CA ASP A 195 4.31 5.36 52.29
C ASP A 195 3.88 6.84 52.39
N ARG A 196 2.92 7.11 53.28
CA ARG A 196 2.31 8.43 53.57
C ARG A 196 3.11 9.18 54.64
N PRO A 197 3.32 10.51 54.56
CA PRO A 197 3.78 11.29 55.71
C PRO A 197 2.62 11.89 56.51
N LYS A 198 2.77 11.86 57.84
CA LYS A 198 1.88 12.50 58.82
C LYS A 198 2.20 13.99 58.99
N LEU A 199 1.15 14.78 59.10
CA LEU A 199 1.13 16.22 59.35
C LEU A 199 1.80 16.57 60.71
N ARG A 200 2.66 17.59 60.73
CA ARG A 200 3.12 18.28 61.95
C ARG A 200 2.78 19.77 61.85
N VAL A 201 2.42 20.33 63.00
CA VAL A 201 1.88 21.67 63.20
C VAL A 201 3.01 22.71 63.26
N ALA A 202 2.79 23.83 62.57
CA ALA A 202 3.68 24.99 62.37
C ALA A 202 3.78 25.90 63.62
N GLY A 203 4.93 26.56 63.78
CA GLY A 203 5.28 27.46 64.88
C GLY A 203 6.04 28.70 64.39
N PRO A 204 6.20 29.78 65.18
CA PRO A 204 6.44 31.15 64.70
C PRO A 204 7.85 31.47 64.16
N GLU A 205 8.66 30.48 63.79
CA GLU A 205 9.87 30.63 62.95
C GLU A 205 9.55 30.51 61.44
N ASP A 206 8.28 30.30 61.10
CA ASP A 206 7.79 29.97 59.77
C ASP A 206 7.70 31.14 58.77
N GLN A 207 7.86 32.41 59.20
CA GLN A 207 7.72 33.57 58.29
C GLN A 207 8.96 33.84 57.44
N GLU A 208 10.17 33.69 58.00
CA GLU A 208 11.42 33.89 57.27
C GLU A 208 11.73 32.69 56.35
N ALA A 209 11.47 31.48 56.84
CA ALA A 209 11.51 30.27 56.03
C ALA A 209 10.41 30.24 54.95
N ALA A 210 9.23 30.84 55.19
CA ALA A 210 8.21 31.01 54.14
C ALA A 210 8.61 32.04 53.08
N ALA A 211 9.30 33.13 53.46
CA ALA A 211 9.82 34.11 52.52
C ALA A 211 10.90 33.52 51.60
N ASP A 212 11.83 32.74 52.15
CA ASP A 212 12.85 32.03 51.38
C ASP A 212 12.26 30.94 50.47
N ARG A 213 11.25 30.20 50.95
CA ARG A 213 10.50 29.24 50.12
C ARG A 213 9.79 29.96 48.98
N ALA A 214 9.12 31.08 49.24
CA ALA A 214 8.45 31.88 48.21
C ALA A 214 9.43 32.48 47.18
N ALA A 215 10.62 32.89 47.61
CA ALA A 215 11.67 33.37 46.72
C ALA A 215 12.21 32.24 45.81
N ARG A 216 12.44 31.04 46.36
CA ARG A 216 12.85 29.86 45.59
C ARG A 216 11.76 29.40 44.62
N GLU A 217 10.50 29.38 45.04
CA GLU A 217 9.37 29.05 44.17
C GLU A 217 9.22 30.04 43.01
N ARG A 218 9.44 31.35 43.25
CA ARG A 218 9.45 32.36 42.18
C ARG A 218 10.62 32.16 41.22
N ALA A 219 11.82 31.87 41.73
CA ALA A 219 13.00 31.60 40.89
C ALA A 219 12.82 30.31 40.05
N GLU A 220 12.23 29.26 40.63
CA GLU A 220 11.88 28.04 39.90
C GLU A 220 10.79 28.28 38.86
N ALA A 221 9.77 29.09 39.17
CA ALA A 221 8.74 29.47 38.22
C ALA A 221 9.31 30.26 37.04
N GLN A 222 10.19 31.24 37.29
CA GLN A 222 10.90 31.98 36.25
C GLN A 222 11.79 31.06 35.41
N ALA A 223 12.55 30.16 36.04
CA ALA A 223 13.37 29.19 35.31
C ALA A 223 12.54 28.22 34.46
N LYS A 224 11.35 27.80 34.93
CA LYS A 224 10.40 27.00 34.15
C LYS A 224 9.84 27.79 32.97
N GLU A 225 9.50 29.06 33.17
CA GLU A 225 8.98 29.94 32.11
C GLU A 225 10.04 30.16 31.01
N GLU A 226 11.28 30.46 31.38
CA GLU A 226 12.38 30.65 30.42
C GLU A 226 12.70 29.36 29.67
N ARG A 227 12.67 28.20 30.33
CA ARG A 227 12.80 26.89 29.65
C ARG A 227 11.65 26.64 28.69
N ALA A 228 10.41 26.99 29.05
CA ALA A 228 9.25 26.83 28.18
C ALA A 228 9.34 27.75 26.96
N LYS A 229 9.80 29.01 27.13
CA LYS A 229 10.05 29.94 26.02
C LYS A 229 11.13 29.42 25.06
N GLU A 230 12.24 28.92 25.60
CA GLU A 230 13.32 28.35 24.79
C GLU A 230 12.87 27.09 24.03
N GLN A 231 12.12 26.20 24.68
CA GLN A 231 11.52 25.05 24.01
C GLN A 231 10.58 25.46 22.88
N ALA A 232 9.68 26.43 23.12
CA ALA A 232 8.77 26.94 22.11
C ALA A 232 9.52 27.59 20.93
N ARG A 233 10.64 28.27 21.19
CA ARG A 233 11.52 28.84 20.16
C ARG A 233 12.17 27.75 19.31
N LEU A 234 12.78 26.75 19.93
CA LEU A 234 13.41 25.63 19.23
C LEU A 234 12.38 24.84 18.39
N GLU A 235 11.16 24.67 18.90
CA GLU A 235 10.07 24.05 18.14
C GLU A 235 9.62 24.91 16.96
N ALA A 236 9.57 26.24 17.10
CA ALA A 236 9.29 27.15 16.00
C ALA A 236 10.39 27.10 14.93
N GLU A 237 11.66 27.11 15.32
CA GLU A 237 12.80 26.99 14.42
C GLU A 237 12.80 25.63 13.67
N ARG A 238 12.51 24.53 14.37
CA ARG A 238 12.35 23.20 13.74
C ARG A 238 11.21 23.18 12.73
N ARG A 239 10.05 23.77 13.07
CA ARG A 239 8.92 23.88 12.15
C ARG A 239 9.26 24.72 10.93
N GLN A 240 9.99 25.82 11.11
CA GLN A 240 10.45 26.66 10.00
C GLN A 240 11.42 25.90 9.09
N ALA A 241 12.41 25.22 9.66
CA ALA A 241 13.36 24.42 8.89
C ALA A 241 12.68 23.29 8.10
N MET A 242 11.64 22.66 8.66
CA MET A 242 10.82 21.68 7.94
C MET A 242 10.04 22.33 6.79
N ARG A 243 9.45 23.51 6.99
CA ARG A 243 8.76 24.26 5.92
C ARG A 243 9.72 24.62 4.80
N ASP A 244 10.87 25.19 5.11
CA ASP A 244 11.89 25.56 4.11
C ASP A 244 12.40 24.33 3.34
N ARG A 245 12.51 23.17 3.99
CA ARG A 245 12.86 21.90 3.32
C ARG A 245 11.74 21.43 2.38
N ALA A 246 10.49 21.51 2.83
CA ALA A 246 9.32 21.15 2.02
C ALA A 246 9.17 22.07 0.81
N GLU A 247 9.37 23.38 0.98
CA GLU A 247 9.33 24.37 -0.11
C GLU A 247 10.43 24.13 -1.15
N ARG A 248 11.66 23.84 -0.70
CA ARG A 248 12.76 23.47 -1.61
C ARG A 248 12.46 22.20 -2.40
N MET A 249 11.88 21.20 -1.74
CA MET A 249 11.47 19.96 -2.39
C MET A 249 10.36 20.21 -3.42
N LEU A 250 9.34 20.99 -3.06
CA LEU A 250 8.26 21.37 -3.95
C LEU A 250 8.79 22.13 -5.17
N ALA A 251 9.69 23.11 -4.97
CA ALA A 251 10.32 23.84 -6.07
C ALA A 251 11.15 22.91 -6.98
N GLY A 252 11.80 21.89 -6.42
CA GLY A 252 12.46 20.83 -7.18
C GLY A 252 11.51 20.01 -8.04
N LEU A 253 10.39 19.58 -7.46
CA LEU A 253 9.34 18.82 -8.15
C LEU A 253 8.67 19.63 -9.26
N VAL A 254 8.37 20.91 -9.03
CA VAL A 254 7.82 21.81 -10.05
C VAL A 254 8.79 21.95 -11.23
N ARG A 255 10.07 22.21 -10.98
CA ARG A 255 11.08 22.26 -12.05
C ARG A 255 11.20 20.93 -12.81
N SER A 256 11.12 19.80 -12.11
CA SER A 256 11.15 18.48 -12.73
C SER A 256 9.93 18.25 -13.62
N ARG A 257 8.73 18.63 -13.15
CA ARG A 257 7.48 18.58 -13.92
C ARG A 257 7.59 19.43 -15.17
N ASP A 258 8.04 20.68 -15.05
CA ASP A 258 8.11 21.60 -16.19
C ASP A 258 9.09 21.09 -17.25
N ARG A 259 10.25 20.53 -16.85
CA ARG A 259 11.18 19.88 -17.78
C ARG A 259 10.56 18.67 -18.48
N ALA A 260 9.85 17.82 -17.73
CA ALA A 260 9.18 16.66 -18.29
C ALA A 260 8.08 17.07 -19.29
N GLN A 261 7.33 18.13 -18.97
CA GLN A 261 6.30 18.67 -19.84
C GLN A 261 6.89 19.25 -21.14
N THR A 262 7.94 20.07 -21.06
CA THR A 262 8.63 20.57 -22.26
C THR A 262 9.23 19.45 -23.09
N ALA A 263 9.79 18.40 -22.46
CA ALA A 263 10.29 17.23 -23.19
C ALA A 263 9.16 16.47 -23.90
N HIS A 264 8.01 16.30 -23.23
CA HIS A 264 6.83 15.68 -23.81
C HIS A 264 6.31 16.47 -25.02
N GLU A 265 6.16 17.80 -24.90
CA GLU A 265 5.73 18.68 -25.99
C GLU A 265 6.67 18.57 -27.20
N ARG A 266 8.00 18.56 -27.00
CA ARG A 266 8.97 18.37 -28.08
C ARG A 266 8.86 17.00 -28.76
N VAL A 267 8.60 15.93 -28.00
CA VAL A 267 8.42 14.59 -28.56
C VAL A 267 7.11 14.50 -29.33
N ALA A 268 6.03 15.08 -28.79
CA ALA A 268 4.73 15.15 -29.46
C ALA A 268 4.82 15.89 -30.81
N GLU A 269 5.47 17.06 -30.85
CA GLU A 269 5.70 17.80 -32.11
C GLU A 269 6.53 16.99 -33.12
N ARG A 270 7.55 16.26 -32.66
CA ARG A 270 8.35 15.40 -33.54
C ARG A 270 7.53 14.23 -34.08
N ALA A 271 6.67 13.65 -33.26
CA ALA A 271 5.77 12.56 -33.67
C ALA A 271 4.76 13.04 -34.72
N GLU A 272 4.15 14.22 -34.53
CA GLU A 272 3.23 14.80 -35.51
C GLU A 272 3.94 15.12 -36.84
N ARG A 273 5.15 15.70 -36.79
CA ARG A 273 5.96 15.91 -38.01
C ARG A 273 6.33 14.59 -38.71
N ALA A 274 6.59 13.53 -37.94
CA ALA A 274 6.89 12.22 -38.51
C ALA A 274 5.67 11.56 -39.15
N ARG A 275 4.48 11.71 -38.54
CA ARG A 275 3.20 11.26 -39.11
C ARG A 275 2.87 11.98 -40.40
N ALA A 276 2.99 13.31 -40.42
CA ALA A 276 2.77 14.11 -41.63
C ALA A 276 3.72 13.69 -42.78
N ARG A 277 5.01 13.45 -42.48
CA ARG A 277 5.97 12.93 -43.47
C ARG A 277 5.62 11.53 -43.97
N ARG A 278 5.17 10.64 -43.09
CA ARG A 278 4.71 9.31 -43.49
C ARG A 278 3.54 9.41 -44.46
N ASP A 279 2.58 10.29 -44.17
CA ASP A 279 1.38 10.45 -44.99
C ASP A 279 1.72 11.01 -46.37
N ASP A 280 2.58 12.05 -46.45
CA ASP A 280 3.11 12.57 -47.73
C ASP A 280 3.88 11.51 -48.52
N LEU A 281 4.74 10.72 -47.87
CA LEU A 281 5.46 9.62 -48.53
C LEU A 281 4.51 8.52 -49.04
N THR A 282 3.42 8.25 -48.31
CA THR A 282 2.41 7.26 -48.72
C THR A 282 1.63 7.74 -49.95
N GLU A 283 1.29 9.03 -50.00
CA GLU A 283 0.64 9.63 -51.16
C GLU A 283 1.54 9.62 -52.40
N ARG A 284 2.82 9.97 -52.23
CA ARG A 284 3.83 9.89 -53.30
C ARG A 284 4.05 8.47 -53.81
N LEU A 285 4.07 7.49 -52.90
CA LEU A 285 4.20 6.09 -53.27
C LEU A 285 3.03 5.65 -54.15
N ARG A 286 1.78 5.98 -53.76
CA ARG A 286 0.60 5.67 -54.57
C ARG A 286 0.66 6.32 -55.95
N ALA A 287 1.03 7.60 -56.02
CA ALA A 287 1.15 8.28 -57.29
C ALA A 287 2.21 7.63 -58.21
N ALA A 288 3.34 7.20 -57.64
CA ALA A 288 4.38 6.48 -58.39
C ALA A 288 3.94 5.07 -58.83
N GLU A 289 3.14 4.38 -58.00
CA GLU A 289 2.54 3.08 -58.36
C GLU A 289 1.53 3.25 -59.52
N ASP A 290 0.69 4.27 -59.48
CA ASP A 290 -0.26 4.58 -60.55
C ASP A 290 0.47 4.95 -61.87
N GLU A 291 1.55 5.73 -61.79
CA GLU A 291 2.40 6.06 -62.94
C GLU A 291 3.07 4.82 -63.52
N LEU A 292 3.59 3.92 -62.68
CA LEU A 292 4.18 2.65 -63.13
C LEU A 292 3.15 1.80 -63.89
N VAL A 293 1.93 1.68 -63.36
CA VAL A 293 0.85 0.94 -64.03
C VAL A 293 0.51 1.54 -65.40
N ALA A 294 0.45 2.88 -65.50
CA ALA A 294 0.19 3.55 -66.77
C ALA A 294 1.32 3.29 -67.79
N VAL A 295 2.59 3.40 -67.37
CA VAL A 295 3.75 3.12 -68.24
C VAL A 295 3.79 1.65 -68.68
N GLU A 296 3.44 0.72 -67.79
CA GLU A 296 3.35 -0.71 -68.15
C GLU A 296 2.26 -0.98 -69.19
N GLN A 297 1.13 -0.27 -69.12
CA GLN A 297 0.05 -0.35 -70.12
C GLN A 297 0.50 0.24 -71.46
N GLU A 298 1.10 1.42 -71.47
CA GLU A 298 1.63 2.04 -72.69
C GLU A 298 2.70 1.15 -73.36
N LEU A 299 3.57 0.52 -72.56
CA LEU A 299 4.57 -0.42 -73.05
C LEU A 299 3.92 -1.66 -73.69
N ALA A 300 2.86 -2.19 -73.08
CA ALA A 300 2.13 -3.35 -73.61
C ALA A 300 1.40 -3.01 -74.93
N GLU A 301 0.80 -1.83 -75.02
CA GLU A 301 0.18 -1.32 -76.25
C GLU A 301 1.22 -1.15 -77.36
N ALA A 302 2.34 -0.47 -77.07
CA ALA A 302 3.42 -0.27 -78.04
C ALA A 302 4.04 -1.59 -78.51
N ALA A 303 4.15 -2.59 -77.63
CA ALA A 303 4.61 -3.93 -78.01
C ALA A 303 3.61 -4.64 -78.93
N GLY A 304 2.31 -4.46 -78.71
CA GLY A 304 1.24 -4.96 -79.58
C GLY A 304 1.30 -4.32 -80.97
N ASP A 305 1.40 -2.99 -81.03
CA ASP A 305 1.52 -2.24 -82.28
C ASP A 305 2.76 -2.64 -83.08
N LEU A 306 3.91 -2.79 -82.41
CA LEU A 306 5.14 -3.27 -83.05
C LEU A 306 4.96 -4.66 -83.65
N SER A 307 4.36 -5.60 -82.91
CA SER A 307 4.09 -6.95 -83.40
C SER A 307 3.16 -6.95 -84.62
N GLN A 308 2.18 -6.06 -84.68
CA GLN A 308 1.29 -5.93 -85.83
C GLN A 308 2.04 -5.39 -87.05
N VAL A 309 2.87 -4.35 -86.88
CA VAL A 309 3.70 -3.80 -87.96
C VAL A 309 4.68 -4.84 -88.49
N GLU A 310 5.30 -5.63 -87.61
CA GLU A 310 6.20 -6.72 -88.02
C GLU A 310 5.46 -7.80 -88.84
N ALA A 311 4.23 -8.15 -88.46
CA ALA A 311 3.40 -9.08 -89.21
C ALA A 311 3.02 -8.51 -90.60
N ASP A 312 2.56 -7.25 -90.65
CA ASP A 312 2.20 -6.58 -91.91
C ASP A 312 3.42 -6.50 -92.86
N VAL A 313 4.62 -6.20 -92.34
CA VAL A 313 5.86 -6.20 -93.13
C VAL A 313 6.16 -7.60 -93.67
N ALA A 314 6.01 -8.65 -92.87
CA ALA A 314 6.23 -10.02 -93.32
C ALA A 314 5.25 -10.45 -94.42
N ASP A 315 3.97 -10.08 -94.28
CA ASP A 315 2.94 -10.35 -95.29
C ASP A 315 3.23 -9.64 -96.62
N GLN A 316 3.64 -8.36 -96.58
CA GLN A 316 4.02 -7.62 -97.79
C GLN A 316 5.28 -8.21 -98.45
N GLN A 317 6.26 -8.66 -97.67
CA GLN A 317 7.46 -9.32 -98.20
C GLN A 317 7.11 -10.64 -98.91
N ALA A 318 6.20 -11.43 -98.36
CA ALA A 318 5.72 -12.66 -99.00
C ALA A 318 5.00 -12.36 -100.33
N LEU A 319 4.14 -11.34 -100.36
CA LEU A 319 3.43 -10.93 -101.58
C LEU A 319 4.40 -10.46 -102.69
N ILE A 320 5.46 -9.74 -102.32
CA ILE A 320 6.50 -9.31 -103.28
C ILE A 320 7.25 -10.53 -103.83
N ALA A 321 7.59 -11.50 -102.97
CA ALA A 321 8.31 -12.71 -103.40
C ALA A 321 7.50 -13.60 -104.35
N ASP A 322 6.16 -13.61 -104.25
CA ASP A 322 5.28 -14.38 -105.13
C ASP A 322 5.13 -13.75 -106.55
N LEU A 323 5.57 -12.49 -106.74
CA LEU A 323 5.50 -11.78 -108.02
C LEU A 323 6.75 -11.96 -108.90
N ASP A 324 7.86 -12.45 -108.33
CA ASP A 324 9.13 -12.73 -109.01
C ASP A 324 9.23 -14.19 -109.50
#